data_AF-A0A7S2GDD3-F1
#
_entry.id   AF-A0A7S2GDD3-F1
#
_cell.length_a   1.000
_cell.length_b   1.000
_cell.length_c   1.000
_cell.angle_alpha   90.00
_cell.angle_beta   90.00
_cell.angle_gamma   90.00
#
_symmetry.space_group_name_H-M   'P 1'
#
loop_
_entity.id
_entity.type
_entity.pdbx_description
1 polymer ?
#
loop_
_entity_poly.entity_id
_entity_poly.type
_entity_poly.pdbx_seq_one_letter_code
_entity_poly.pdbx_strand_id
1 'polypeptide(L)'
;SQPIDQHIEKLTTAEDVCERIVAVHRLNERFVACGSHDEAMCLASELGNARICKALVDLLVDGDSLVELAVQLMSNLCLHVGSAYELERAGAFSVVMATLRADEPLMRIAGLSLLVTLTDHPEMIAPLVRAGVVKLLCFLAKGTDYWPFILEIADGVLRETPFTVPERQRQQLRDVLVAAAHQQKAGRLPLALQDARRLTRLLITLRALNMAAPKPRQQKK
;
A
#
# COMPACT_ATOMS: atom_id res chain seq x y z
N SER A 1 18.85 -24.23 -11.39
CA SER A 1 17.86 -23.55 -10.53
C SER A 1 16.76 -24.54 -10.19
N GLN A 2 16.30 -24.60 -8.94
CA GLN A 2 15.17 -25.46 -8.54
C GLN A 2 13.88 -25.01 -9.28
N PRO A 3 12.95 -25.93 -9.57
CA PRO A 3 11.68 -25.60 -10.20
C PRO A 3 10.84 -24.72 -9.28
N ILE A 4 10.07 -23.79 -9.86
CA ILE A 4 9.27 -22.81 -9.11
C ILE A 4 8.26 -23.48 -8.16
N ASP A 5 7.70 -24.62 -8.60
CA ASP A 5 6.74 -25.41 -7.83
C ASP A 5 7.30 -25.87 -6.48
N GLN A 6 8.60 -26.17 -6.41
CA GLN A 6 9.24 -26.59 -5.16
C GLN A 6 9.27 -25.45 -4.13
N HIS A 7 9.43 -24.20 -4.57
CA HIS A 7 9.40 -23.05 -3.67
C HIS A 7 7.97 -22.73 -3.23
N ILE A 8 6.99 -22.86 -4.13
CA ILE A 8 5.57 -22.71 -3.81
C ILE A 8 5.15 -23.75 -2.76
N GLU A 9 5.53 -25.01 -2.95
CA GLU A 9 5.24 -26.07 -2.01
C GLU A 9 5.84 -25.75 -0.64
N LYS A 10 7.15 -25.44 -0.58
CA LYS A 10 7.82 -25.08 0.68
C LYS A 10 7.15 -23.90 1.39
N LEU A 11 6.81 -22.82 0.67
CA LEU A 11 6.12 -21.67 1.26
C LEU A 11 4.79 -22.06 1.93
N THR A 12 4.10 -23.05 1.36
CA THR A 12 2.71 -23.37 1.72
C THR A 12 2.54 -24.63 2.55
N THR A 13 3.57 -25.45 2.72
CA THR A 13 3.51 -26.70 3.51
C THR A 13 4.56 -26.80 4.60
N ALA A 14 5.68 -26.09 4.51
CA ALA A 14 6.74 -26.25 5.49
C ALA A 14 6.27 -25.79 6.87
N GLU A 15 6.54 -26.61 7.89
CA GLU A 15 6.27 -26.25 9.29
C GLU A 15 7.33 -25.27 9.81
N ASP A 16 8.55 -25.33 9.27
CA ASP A 16 9.64 -24.42 9.60
C ASP A 16 9.48 -23.07 8.88
N VAL A 17 9.34 -22.01 9.68
CA VAL A 17 9.30 -20.61 9.22
C VAL A 17 10.54 -20.29 8.38
N CYS A 18 11.73 -20.73 8.77
CA CYS A 18 12.95 -20.44 8.02
C CYS A 18 12.88 -20.99 6.59
N GLU A 19 12.32 -22.18 6.40
CA GLU A 19 12.11 -22.75 5.06
C GLU A 19 11.10 -21.94 4.24
N ARG A 20 10.02 -21.47 4.88
CA ARG A 20 9.03 -20.59 4.23
C ARG A 20 9.66 -19.26 3.82
N ILE A 21 10.45 -18.63 4.68
CA ILE A 21 11.16 -17.38 4.37
C ILE A 21 12.18 -17.56 3.24
N VAL A 22 12.93 -18.66 3.24
CA VAL A 22 13.83 -19.00 2.13
C VAL A 22 13.04 -19.15 0.83
N ALA A 23 11.87 -19.80 0.86
CA ALA A 23 11.00 -19.90 -0.31
C ALA A 23 10.50 -18.53 -0.79
N VAL A 24 10.05 -17.66 0.12
CA VAL A 24 9.68 -16.26 -0.21
C VAL A 24 10.84 -15.53 -0.89
N HIS A 25 12.03 -15.62 -0.31
CA HIS A 25 13.22 -14.98 -0.87
C HIS A 25 13.51 -15.48 -2.30
N ARG A 26 13.47 -16.80 -2.53
CA ARG A 26 13.67 -17.38 -3.86
C ARG A 26 12.61 -16.93 -4.86
N LEU A 27 11.35 -16.77 -4.44
CA LEU A 27 10.30 -16.24 -5.30
C LEU A 27 10.52 -14.76 -5.63
N ASN A 28 10.97 -13.94 -4.67
CA ASN A 28 11.37 -12.56 -4.94
C ASN A 28 12.54 -12.48 -5.94
N GLU A 29 13.55 -13.34 -5.83
CA GLU A 29 14.64 -13.41 -6.82
C GLU A 29 14.13 -13.70 -8.23
N ARG A 30 13.03 -14.45 -8.39
CA ARG A 30 12.42 -14.68 -9.71
C ARG A 30 11.82 -13.41 -10.30
N PHE A 31 11.14 -12.60 -9.50
CA PHE A 31 10.64 -11.29 -9.95
C PHE A 31 11.79 -10.35 -10.35
N VAL A 32 12.89 -10.35 -9.60
CA VAL A 32 14.08 -9.56 -9.94
C VAL A 32 14.72 -10.04 -11.25
N ALA A 33 14.62 -11.33 -11.56
CA ALA A 33 15.16 -11.91 -12.78
C ALA A 33 14.28 -11.70 -14.02
N CYS A 34 13.06 -11.16 -13.89
CA CYS A 34 12.21 -10.80 -15.02
C CYS A 34 12.89 -9.73 -15.87
N GLY A 35 12.99 -9.95 -17.18
CA GLY A 35 13.59 -9.01 -18.13
C GLY A 35 12.63 -7.89 -18.55
N SER A 36 11.34 -8.02 -18.22
CA SER A 36 10.30 -7.05 -18.56
C SER A 36 9.17 -7.00 -17.53
N HIS A 37 8.38 -5.93 -17.60
CA HIS A 37 7.17 -5.77 -16.78
C HIS A 37 6.10 -6.84 -17.11
N ASP A 38 5.93 -7.18 -18.39
CA ASP A 38 4.96 -8.19 -18.82
C ASP A 38 5.30 -9.58 -18.26
N GLU A 39 6.59 -9.94 -18.22
CA GLU A 39 7.06 -11.17 -17.58
C GLU A 39 6.74 -11.18 -16.07
N ALA A 40 6.98 -10.06 -15.39
CA ALA A 40 6.66 -9.93 -13.96
C ALA A 40 5.15 -10.03 -13.70
N MET A 41 4.32 -9.43 -14.57
CA MET A 41 2.86 -9.55 -14.48
C MET A 41 2.36 -10.99 -14.71
N CYS A 42 2.91 -11.70 -15.70
CA CYS A 42 2.57 -13.12 -15.92
C CYS A 42 2.93 -13.95 -14.70
N LEU A 43 4.14 -13.78 -14.16
CA LEU A 43 4.58 -14.46 -12.95
C LEU A 43 3.69 -14.13 -11.74
N ALA A 44 3.28 -12.87 -11.58
CA ALA A 44 2.37 -12.43 -10.54
C ALA A 44 0.97 -13.09 -10.65
N SER A 45 0.49 -13.31 -11.87
CA SER A 45 -0.78 -14.00 -12.13
C SER A 45 -0.69 -15.49 -11.81
N GLU A 46 0.40 -16.16 -12.21
CA GLU A 46 0.63 -17.59 -11.94
C GLU A 46 0.78 -17.89 -10.44
N LEU A 47 1.53 -17.05 -9.74
CA LEU A 47 1.78 -17.20 -8.30
C LEU A 47 0.66 -16.62 -7.42
N GLY A 48 -0.23 -15.82 -7.98
CA GLY A 48 -1.24 -15.04 -7.27
C GLY A 48 -2.45 -15.83 -6.76
N ASN A 49 -2.26 -17.05 -6.26
CA ASN A 49 -3.36 -17.89 -5.80
C ASN A 49 -3.60 -17.78 -4.28
N ALA A 50 -4.81 -18.18 -3.86
CA ALA A 50 -5.27 -18.11 -2.47
C ALA A 50 -4.33 -18.78 -1.46
N ARG A 51 -3.68 -19.89 -1.85
CA ARG A 51 -2.82 -20.68 -0.97
C ARG A 51 -1.52 -19.93 -0.65
N ILE A 52 -0.89 -19.35 -1.67
CA ILE A 52 0.31 -18.51 -1.52
C ILE A 52 -0.04 -17.25 -0.72
N CYS A 53 -1.12 -16.57 -1.07
CA CYS A 53 -1.55 -15.34 -0.39
C CYS A 53 -1.80 -15.59 1.10
N LYS A 54 -2.49 -16.69 1.45
CA LYS A 54 -2.70 -17.09 2.84
C LYS A 54 -1.38 -17.36 3.56
N ALA A 55 -0.48 -18.14 2.95
CA ALA A 55 0.81 -18.46 3.56
C ALA A 55 1.66 -17.19 3.83
N LEU A 56 1.57 -16.17 2.97
CA LEU A 56 2.24 -14.90 3.19
C LEU A 56 1.60 -14.09 4.33
N VAL A 57 0.28 -14.12 4.47
CA VAL A 57 -0.42 -13.49 5.60
C VAL A 57 -0.08 -14.19 6.91
N ASP A 58 -0.04 -15.52 6.91
CA ASP A 58 0.34 -16.29 8.11
C ASP A 58 1.75 -15.89 8.59
N LEU A 59 2.73 -15.74 7.67
CA LEU A 59 4.06 -15.23 8.02
C LEU A 59 4.04 -13.82 8.65
N LEU A 60 3.16 -12.92 8.18
CA LEU A 60 3.00 -11.59 8.78
C LEU A 60 2.45 -11.66 10.21
N VAL A 61 1.56 -12.61 10.47
CA VAL A 61 0.90 -12.78 11.78
C VAL A 61 1.84 -13.44 12.77
N ASP A 62 2.66 -14.40 12.33
CA ASP A 62 3.64 -15.11 13.15
C ASP A 62 4.73 -14.14 13.69
N GLY A 63 5.00 -13.05 12.96
CA GLY A 63 5.75 -11.90 13.47
C GLY A 63 7.27 -12.08 13.54
N ASP A 64 7.81 -12.91 12.65
CA ASP A 64 9.24 -13.24 12.61
C ASP A 64 10.14 -12.11 12.07
N SER A 65 11.44 -12.23 12.35
CA SER A 65 12.45 -11.43 11.63
C SER A 65 12.43 -11.80 10.14
N LEU A 66 12.49 -10.81 9.24
CA LEU A 66 12.46 -10.96 7.77
C LEU A 66 11.06 -11.00 7.13
N VAL A 67 10.02 -10.67 7.87
CA VAL A 67 8.65 -10.58 7.35
C VAL A 67 8.52 -9.51 6.24
N GLU A 68 9.43 -8.52 6.16
CA GLU A 68 9.48 -7.58 5.04
C GLU A 68 9.67 -8.27 3.69
N LEU A 69 10.30 -9.44 3.63
CA LEU A 69 10.42 -10.24 2.40
C LEU A 69 9.06 -10.75 1.93
N ALA A 70 8.20 -11.13 2.86
CA ALA A 70 6.84 -11.56 2.55
C ALA A 70 6.02 -10.39 1.98
N VAL A 71 6.15 -9.21 2.58
CA VAL A 71 5.51 -7.98 2.07
C VAL A 71 6.06 -7.58 0.69
N GLN A 72 7.36 -7.72 0.47
CA GLN A 72 7.95 -7.48 -0.85
C GLN A 72 7.38 -8.44 -1.91
N LEU A 73 7.21 -9.73 -1.56
CA LEU A 73 6.57 -10.69 -2.45
C LEU A 73 5.11 -10.34 -2.70
N MET A 74 4.35 -9.94 -1.67
CA MET A 74 2.99 -9.43 -1.84
C MET A 74 2.96 -8.24 -2.82
N SER A 75 3.90 -7.30 -2.72
CA SER A 75 4.01 -6.15 -3.63
C SER A 75 4.22 -6.60 -5.07
N ASN A 76 5.08 -7.60 -5.29
CA ASN A 76 5.31 -8.18 -6.61
C ASN A 76 4.07 -8.91 -7.14
N LEU A 77 3.36 -9.66 -6.29
CA LEU A 77 2.10 -10.31 -6.68
C LEU A 77 1.03 -9.28 -7.06
N CYS A 78 0.98 -8.14 -6.36
CA CYS A 78 0.04 -7.05 -6.66
C CYS A 78 0.32 -6.32 -7.98
N LEU A 79 1.35 -6.67 -8.75
CA LEU A 79 1.45 -6.24 -10.15
C LEU A 79 0.25 -6.74 -10.98
N HIS A 80 -0.35 -7.86 -10.58
CA HIS A 80 -1.56 -8.41 -11.17
C HIS A 80 -2.78 -8.21 -10.25
N VAL A 81 -3.84 -7.58 -10.76
CA VAL A 81 -5.03 -7.22 -9.97
C VAL A 81 -5.75 -8.43 -9.36
N GLY A 82 -5.78 -9.58 -10.07
CA GLY A 82 -6.37 -10.82 -9.53
C GLY A 82 -5.66 -11.29 -8.25
N SER A 83 -4.34 -11.14 -8.21
CA SER A 83 -3.51 -11.51 -7.06
C SER A 83 -3.73 -10.53 -5.90
N ALA A 84 -3.96 -9.25 -6.19
CA ALA A 84 -4.34 -8.26 -5.19
C ALA A 84 -5.69 -8.59 -4.53
N TYR A 85 -6.68 -9.08 -5.29
CA TYR A 85 -7.93 -9.58 -4.73
C TYR A 85 -7.71 -10.80 -3.82
N GLU A 86 -6.87 -11.74 -4.22
CA GLU A 86 -6.58 -12.91 -3.36
C GLU A 86 -5.88 -12.51 -2.06
N LEU A 87 -5.02 -11.49 -2.08
CA LEU A 87 -4.46 -10.88 -0.87
C LEU A 87 -5.50 -10.16 -0.01
N GLU A 88 -6.43 -9.42 -0.62
CA GLU A 88 -7.58 -8.83 0.11
C GLU A 88 -8.38 -9.93 0.82
N ARG A 89 -8.72 -11.00 0.10
CA ARG A 89 -9.51 -12.13 0.61
C ARG A 89 -8.79 -12.88 1.73
N ALA A 90 -7.47 -12.97 1.65
CA ALA A 90 -6.63 -13.52 2.73
C ALA A 90 -6.54 -12.58 3.95
N GLY A 91 -7.08 -11.36 3.88
CA GLY A 91 -7.05 -10.39 4.98
C GLY A 91 -5.74 -9.61 5.10
N ALA A 92 -4.88 -9.65 4.07
CA ALA A 92 -3.54 -9.06 4.12
C ALA A 92 -3.55 -7.57 4.46
N PHE A 93 -4.52 -6.81 3.93
CA PHE A 93 -4.52 -5.35 4.08
C PHE A 93 -4.62 -4.91 5.53
N SER A 94 -5.50 -5.53 6.33
CA SER A 94 -5.62 -5.18 7.75
C SER A 94 -4.36 -5.53 8.54
N VAL A 95 -3.73 -6.66 8.21
CA VAL A 95 -2.48 -7.10 8.84
C VAL A 95 -1.34 -6.13 8.50
N VAL A 96 -1.16 -5.80 7.22
CA VAL A 96 -0.14 -4.82 6.77
C VAL A 96 -0.36 -3.44 7.41
N MET A 97 -1.61 -2.96 7.50
CA MET A 97 -1.89 -1.68 8.16
C MET A 97 -1.55 -1.68 9.65
N ALA A 98 -1.65 -2.84 10.31
CA ALA A 98 -1.27 -2.99 11.71
C ALA A 98 0.26 -3.04 11.87
N THR A 99 0.96 -3.81 11.03
CA THR A 99 2.43 -3.92 11.07
C THR A 99 3.13 -2.60 10.74
N LEU A 100 2.56 -1.79 9.85
CA LEU A 100 3.10 -0.46 9.52
C LEU A 100 3.10 0.54 10.69
N ARG A 101 2.38 0.25 11.78
CA ARG A 101 2.41 1.05 13.02
C ARG A 101 3.56 0.66 13.95
N ALA A 102 4.17 -0.51 13.75
CA ALA A 102 5.33 -0.95 14.52
C ALA A 102 6.59 -0.14 14.15
N ASP A 103 7.57 -0.11 15.06
CA ASP A 103 8.81 0.66 14.87
C ASP A 103 9.90 -0.12 14.11
N GLU A 104 9.55 -0.56 12.90
CA GLU A 104 10.44 -1.35 12.05
C GLU A 104 10.64 -0.66 10.69
N PRO A 105 11.79 0.01 10.46
CA PRO A 105 12.00 0.82 9.26
C PRO A 105 11.90 0.04 7.93
N LEU A 106 12.42 -1.19 7.89
CA LEU A 106 12.41 -2.01 6.67
C LEU A 106 11.00 -2.49 6.32
N MET A 107 10.28 -3.04 7.30
CA MET A 107 8.86 -3.38 7.18
C MET A 107 8.04 -2.16 6.75
N ARG A 108 8.34 -0.98 7.29
CA ARG A 108 7.64 0.25 6.94
C ARG A 108 7.82 0.64 5.47
N ILE A 109 9.04 0.55 4.95
CA ILE A 109 9.31 0.81 3.53
C ILE A 109 8.60 -0.22 2.66
N ALA A 110 8.75 -1.52 2.96
CA ALA A 110 8.14 -2.59 2.18
C ALA A 110 6.60 -2.47 2.14
N GLY A 111 5.97 -2.22 3.30
CA GLY A 111 4.52 -2.07 3.37
C GLY A 111 4.02 -0.79 2.70
N LEU A 112 4.73 0.33 2.82
CA LEU A 112 4.37 1.55 2.08
C LEU A 112 4.50 1.37 0.56
N SER A 113 5.53 0.66 0.09
CA SER A 113 5.65 0.28 -1.33
C SER A 113 4.49 -0.57 -1.80
N LEU A 114 4.09 -1.59 -1.03
CA LEU A 114 2.91 -2.40 -1.31
C LEU A 114 1.64 -1.53 -1.41
N LEU A 115 1.47 -0.58 -0.49
CA LEU A 115 0.32 0.33 -0.54
C LEU A 115 0.32 1.22 -1.79
N VAL A 116 1.49 1.70 -2.22
CA VAL A 116 1.62 2.43 -3.50
C VAL A 116 1.19 1.54 -4.65
N THR A 117 1.72 0.32 -4.77
CA THR A 117 1.34 -0.64 -5.82
C THR A 117 -0.16 -0.94 -5.80
N LEU A 118 -0.75 -1.10 -4.63
CA LEU A 118 -2.21 -1.33 -4.51
C LEU A 118 -3.02 -0.10 -4.93
N THR A 119 -2.52 1.12 -4.71
CA THR A 119 -3.22 2.33 -5.16
C THR A 119 -3.18 2.56 -6.66
N ASP A 120 -2.35 1.82 -7.40
CA ASP A 120 -2.37 1.83 -8.87
C ASP A 120 -3.56 1.03 -9.45
N HIS A 121 -4.25 0.24 -8.61
CA HIS A 121 -5.47 -0.49 -8.95
C HIS A 121 -6.70 0.21 -8.36
N PRO A 122 -7.51 0.94 -9.15
CA PRO A 122 -8.71 1.64 -8.70
C PRO A 122 -9.66 0.79 -7.84
N GLU A 123 -9.79 -0.48 -8.18
CA GLU A 123 -10.67 -1.45 -7.53
C GLU A 123 -10.21 -1.76 -6.10
N MET A 124 -8.93 -1.58 -5.80
CA MET A 124 -8.34 -1.83 -4.48
C MET A 124 -8.53 -0.65 -3.52
N ILE A 125 -8.88 0.54 -4.01
CA ILE A 125 -9.02 1.73 -3.16
C ILE A 125 -10.12 1.56 -2.10
N ALA A 126 -11.29 1.03 -2.47
CA ALA A 126 -12.36 0.77 -1.50
C ALA A 126 -11.93 -0.23 -0.39
N PRO A 127 -11.37 -1.40 -0.75
CA PRO A 127 -10.73 -2.31 0.21
C PRO A 127 -9.70 -1.63 1.14
N LEU A 128 -8.76 -0.86 0.59
CA LEU A 128 -7.73 -0.16 1.36
C LEU A 128 -8.33 0.84 2.35
N VAL A 129 -9.34 1.57 1.91
CA VAL A 129 -10.09 2.53 2.74
C VAL A 129 -10.79 1.82 3.89
N ARG A 130 -11.45 0.68 3.62
CA ARG A 130 -12.06 -0.17 4.67
C ARG A 130 -11.02 -0.70 5.65
N ALA A 131 -9.85 -1.12 5.15
CA ALA A 131 -8.72 -1.57 5.96
C ALA A 131 -8.08 -0.44 6.79
N GLY A 132 -8.40 0.82 6.49
CA GLY A 132 -8.02 1.97 7.30
C GLY A 132 -6.79 2.74 6.81
N VAL A 133 -6.45 2.67 5.51
CA VAL A 133 -5.31 3.38 4.93
C VAL A 133 -5.29 4.87 5.28
N VAL A 134 -6.45 5.54 5.25
CA VAL A 134 -6.55 6.97 5.57
C VAL A 134 -6.11 7.26 7.01
N LYS A 135 -6.52 6.42 7.96
CA LYS A 135 -6.12 6.57 9.37
C LYS A 135 -4.62 6.35 9.53
N LEU A 136 -4.04 5.39 8.81
CA LEU A 136 -2.60 5.15 8.80
C LEU A 136 -1.85 6.37 8.26
N LEU A 137 -2.24 6.92 7.11
CA LEU A 137 -1.59 8.10 6.54
C LEU A 137 -1.63 9.30 7.50
N CYS A 138 -2.76 9.54 8.16
CA CYS A 138 -2.88 10.59 9.17
C CYS A 138 -2.00 10.37 10.40
N PHE A 139 -1.77 9.12 10.77
CA PHE A 139 -0.86 8.75 11.87
C PHE A 139 0.59 8.99 11.46
N LEU A 140 1.02 8.44 10.33
CA LEU A 140 2.39 8.52 9.84
C LEU A 140 2.83 9.98 9.60
N ALA A 141 1.95 10.82 9.06
CA ALA A 141 2.24 12.22 8.78
C ALA A 141 2.63 13.06 10.01
N LYS A 142 2.42 12.58 11.25
CA LYS A 142 2.70 13.33 12.48
C LYS A 142 4.16 13.25 12.96
N GLY A 143 5.02 12.44 12.34
CA GLY A 143 6.38 12.28 12.85
C GLY A 143 7.30 11.45 11.97
N THR A 144 7.20 11.59 10.64
CA THR A 144 7.92 10.70 9.74
C THR A 144 8.48 11.38 8.50
N ASP A 145 9.53 10.76 7.94
CA ASP A 145 10.18 11.20 6.70
C ASP A 145 9.65 10.51 5.43
N TYR A 146 8.66 9.60 5.55
CA TYR A 146 8.05 8.88 4.41
C TYR A 146 7.02 9.71 3.63
N TRP A 147 7.19 11.03 3.57
CA TRP A 147 6.30 11.90 2.81
C TRP A 147 6.16 11.54 1.33
N PRO A 148 7.21 11.08 0.60
CA PRO A 148 7.03 10.65 -0.78
C PRO A 148 5.95 9.58 -0.94
N PHE A 149 5.99 8.54 -0.09
CA PHE A 149 4.98 7.47 -0.06
C PHE A 149 3.61 7.99 0.37
N ILE A 150 3.54 8.80 1.44
CA ILE A 150 2.26 9.36 1.92
C ILE A 150 1.56 10.15 0.82
N LEU A 151 2.31 11.00 0.09
CA LEU A 151 1.78 11.81 -1.00
C LEU A 151 1.31 10.94 -2.18
N GLU A 152 2.04 9.89 -2.50
CA GLU A 152 1.69 8.97 -3.59
C GLU A 152 0.42 8.18 -3.29
N ILE A 153 0.35 7.57 -2.11
CA ILE A 153 -0.83 6.82 -1.67
C ILE A 153 -2.04 7.76 -1.54
N ALA A 154 -1.86 8.97 -0.97
CA ALA A 154 -2.92 9.95 -0.89
C ALA A 154 -3.44 10.38 -2.27
N ASP A 155 -2.56 10.52 -3.26
CA ASP A 155 -2.93 10.83 -4.64
C ASP A 155 -3.76 9.70 -5.27
N GLY A 156 -3.33 8.45 -5.14
CA GLY A 156 -4.09 7.30 -5.63
C GLY A 156 -5.48 7.20 -4.98
N VAL A 157 -5.55 7.37 -3.65
CA VAL A 157 -6.83 7.34 -2.91
C VAL A 157 -7.77 8.49 -3.31
N LEU A 158 -7.22 9.70 -3.56
CA LEU A 158 -8.03 10.88 -3.86
C LEU A 158 -8.44 11.01 -5.33
N ARG A 159 -7.76 10.32 -6.25
CA ARG A 159 -8.16 10.23 -7.66
C ARG A 159 -9.52 9.54 -7.83
N GLU A 160 -9.87 8.65 -6.90
CA GLU A 160 -11.12 7.89 -6.99
C GLU A 160 -12.39 8.67 -6.63
N THR A 161 -13.51 8.19 -7.19
CA THR A 161 -14.81 8.87 -7.11
C THR A 161 -15.29 9.11 -5.67
N PRO A 162 -16.07 10.20 -5.43
CA PRO A 162 -16.59 10.59 -4.10
C PRO A 162 -17.29 9.50 -3.29
N PHE A 163 -17.75 8.43 -3.94
CA PHE A 163 -18.44 7.32 -3.29
C PHE A 163 -17.49 6.30 -2.63
N THR A 164 -16.24 6.18 -3.11
CA THR A 164 -15.27 5.19 -2.63
C THR A 164 -14.61 5.61 -1.32
N VAL A 165 -14.31 6.92 -1.18
CA VAL A 165 -13.69 7.49 0.02
C VAL A 165 -14.69 8.40 0.71
N PRO A 166 -15.19 8.05 1.91
CA PRO A 166 -16.11 8.89 2.68
C PRO A 166 -15.60 10.33 2.84
N GLU A 167 -16.49 11.31 2.73
CA GLU A 167 -16.13 12.74 2.79
C GLU A 167 -15.33 13.10 4.05
N ARG A 168 -15.69 12.52 5.21
CA ARG A 168 -14.94 12.70 6.45
C ARG A 168 -13.48 12.29 6.32
N GLN A 169 -13.20 11.19 5.64
CA GLN A 169 -11.84 10.69 5.44
C GLN A 169 -11.08 11.51 4.40
N ARG A 170 -11.76 11.99 3.35
CA ARG A 170 -11.19 12.97 2.41
C ARG A 170 -10.77 14.24 3.13
N GLN A 171 -11.61 14.75 4.04
CA GLN A 171 -11.30 15.92 4.85
C GLN A 171 -10.09 15.66 5.77
N GLN A 172 -9.98 14.48 6.38
CA GLN A 172 -8.80 14.11 7.17
C GLN A 172 -7.51 14.12 6.34
N LEU A 173 -7.52 13.51 5.15
CA LEU A 173 -6.37 13.57 4.23
C LEU A 173 -6.03 15.02 3.85
N ARG A 174 -7.05 15.83 3.56
CA ARG A 174 -6.87 17.24 3.24
C ARG A 174 -6.19 18.00 4.38
N ASP A 175 -6.63 17.81 5.62
CA ASP A 175 -6.06 18.49 6.78
C ASP A 175 -4.57 18.14 6.95
N VAL A 176 -4.21 16.88 6.73
CA VAL A 176 -2.82 16.41 6.73
C VAL A 176 -1.99 17.09 5.65
N LEU A 177 -2.49 17.14 4.41
CA LEU A 177 -1.79 17.77 3.29
C LEU A 177 -1.65 19.29 3.48
N VAL A 178 -2.67 19.96 4.03
CA VAL A 178 -2.59 21.39 4.35
C VAL A 178 -1.54 21.64 5.43
N ALA A 179 -1.52 20.84 6.50
CA ALA A 179 -0.50 20.93 7.54
C ALA A 179 0.92 20.73 6.97
N ALA A 180 1.10 19.73 6.10
CA ALA A 180 2.37 19.48 5.41
C ALA A 180 2.83 20.71 4.61
N ALA A 181 1.93 21.33 3.85
CA ALA A 181 2.26 22.51 3.05
C ALA A 181 2.63 23.72 3.91
N HIS A 182 1.97 23.90 5.06
CA HIS A 182 2.35 24.93 6.02
C HIS A 182 3.74 24.67 6.61
N GLN A 183 4.05 23.42 6.99
CA GLN A 183 5.38 23.06 7.50
C GLN A 183 6.47 23.21 6.44
N GLN A 184 6.18 22.82 5.20
CA GLN A 184 7.10 22.97 4.07
C GLN A 184 7.39 24.45 3.80
N LYS A 185 6.36 25.30 3.75
CA LYS A 185 6.51 26.76 3.58
C LYS A 185 7.30 27.40 4.72
N ALA A 186 7.18 26.86 5.93
CA ALA A 186 7.95 27.29 7.09
C ALA A 186 9.39 26.73 7.13
N GLY A 187 9.81 25.94 6.13
CA GLY A 187 11.12 25.29 6.09
C GLY A 187 11.32 24.16 7.11
N ARG A 188 10.24 23.72 7.77
CA ARG A 188 10.27 22.68 8.82
C ARG A 188 10.06 21.27 8.27
N LEU A 189 9.61 21.17 7.02
CA LEU A 189 9.47 19.91 6.30
C LEU A 189 10.30 19.98 5.02
N PRO A 190 11.53 19.43 5.01
CA PRO A 190 12.38 19.41 3.83
C PRO A 190 11.85 18.38 2.84
N LEU A 191 11.05 18.83 1.88
CA LEU A 191 10.60 18.01 0.76
C LEU A 191 11.52 18.23 -0.45
N ALA A 192 11.81 17.14 -1.18
CA ALA A 192 12.40 17.27 -2.50
C ALA A 192 11.46 18.06 -3.42
N LEU A 193 12.01 18.72 -4.43
CA LEU A 193 11.23 19.58 -5.33
C LEU A 193 10.05 18.83 -6.00
N GLN A 194 10.23 17.55 -6.32
CA GLN A 194 9.19 16.73 -6.92
C GLN A 194 8.02 16.48 -5.96
N ASP A 195 8.31 16.18 -4.69
CA ASP A 195 7.30 15.96 -3.65
C ASP A 195 6.55 17.26 -3.31
N ALA A 196 7.26 18.38 -3.23
CA ALA A 196 6.69 19.71 -3.08
C ALA A 196 5.67 20.03 -4.19
N ARG A 197 6.00 19.70 -5.44
CA ARG A 197 5.11 19.86 -6.59
C ARG A 197 3.92 18.89 -6.51
N ARG A 198 4.13 17.64 -6.12
CA ARG A 198 3.05 16.65 -5.90
C ARG A 198 2.07 17.14 -4.83
N LEU A 199 2.56 17.60 -3.69
CA LEU A 199 1.75 18.19 -2.63
C LEU A 199 0.92 19.38 -3.11
N THR A 200 1.54 20.30 -3.87
CA THR A 200 0.84 21.45 -4.43
C THR A 200 -0.29 21.04 -5.38
N ARG A 201 -0.03 20.07 -6.27
CA ARG A 201 -1.05 19.53 -7.19
C ARG A 201 -2.23 18.92 -6.42
N LEU A 202 -1.96 18.10 -5.41
CA LEU A 202 -2.98 17.49 -4.56
C LEU A 202 -3.89 18.53 -3.92
N LEU A 203 -3.32 19.61 -3.38
CA LEU A 203 -4.09 20.70 -2.77
C LEU A 203 -4.97 21.44 -3.78
N ILE A 204 -4.51 21.61 -5.02
CA ILE A 204 -5.31 22.22 -6.10
C ILE A 204 -6.48 21.30 -6.46
N THR A 205 -6.23 20.01 -6.68
CA THR A 205 -7.26 19.02 -6.99
C THR A 205 -8.33 18.97 -5.90
N LEU A 206 -7.91 18.92 -4.63
CA LEU A 206 -8.83 18.92 -3.50
C LEU A 206 -9.68 20.21 -3.44
N ARG A 207 -9.11 21.38 -3.74
CA ARG A 207 -9.89 22.63 -3.81
C ARG A 207 -10.94 22.58 -4.93
N ALA A 208 -10.57 22.08 -6.10
CA ALA A 208 -11.50 21.93 -7.22
C ALA A 208 -12.65 20.98 -6.88
N LEU A 209 -12.35 19.83 -6.26
CA LEU A 209 -13.36 18.87 -5.81
C LEU A 209 -14.32 19.48 -4.77
N ASN A 210 -13.81 20.29 -3.85
CA ASN A 210 -14.64 21.01 -2.87
C ASN A 210 -15.56 22.07 -3.50
N MET A 211 -15.13 22.70 -4.59
CA MET A 211 -15.96 23.66 -5.32
C MET A 211 -17.04 22.97 -6.16
N ALA A 212 -16.80 21.74 -6.61
CA ALA A 212 -17.74 20.94 -7.39
C ALA A 212 -18.76 20.17 -6.51
N ALA A 213 -18.46 19.97 -5.22
CA ALA A 213 -19.38 19.31 -4.30
C ALA A 213 -20.67 20.13 -4.11
N PRO A 214 -21.87 19.52 -4.25
CA PRO A 214 -23.13 20.22 -4.06
C PRO A 214 -23.20 20.73 -2.62
N LYS A 215 -23.33 22.06 -2.46
CA LYS A 215 -23.54 22.66 -1.15
C LYS A 215 -24.76 22.02 -0.49
N PRO A 216 -24.67 21.59 0.78
CA PRO A 216 -25.83 21.07 1.49
C PRO A 216 -26.94 22.13 1.41
N ARG A 217 -28.11 21.73 0.90
CA ARG A 217 -29.30 22.60 0.88
C ARG A 217 -29.49 23.08 2.31
N GLN A 218 -29.27 24.37 2.55
CA GLN A 218 -29.63 25.00 3.81
C GLN A 218 -31.12 24.75 4.00
N GLN A 219 -31.46 23.86 4.93
CA GLN A 219 -32.83 23.72 5.40
C GLN A 219 -33.18 25.06 6.05
N LYS A 220 -33.96 25.87 5.32
CA LYS A 220 -34.59 27.06 5.89
C LYS A 220 -35.47 26.56 7.04
N LYS A 221 -35.09 26.93 8.26
CA LYS A 221 -36.00 26.90 9.41
C LYS A 221 -37.07 27.97 9.23
#